data_AF-A0A1I0VF46-F1
#
_entry.id   AF-A0A1I0VF46-F1
#
_cell.length_a   1.000
_cell.length_b   1.000
_cell.length_c   1.000
_cell.angle_alpha   90.00
_cell.angle_beta   90.00
_cell.angle_gamma   90.00
#
_symmetry.space_group_name_H-M   'P 1'
#
loop_
_entity.id
_entity.type
_entity.pdbx_description
1 polymer ?
#
loop_
_entity_poly.entity_id
_entity_poly.type
_entity_poly.pdbx_seq_one_letter_code
_entity_poly.pdbx_strand_id
1 'polypeptide(L)'
;MASHIVKIIQSFYITYDVKCFVVEKPENYDFIPGQATDVSINLPGWEDKLRPFTFTSLKDQKYLEFMIKIYRDHDGVTNKLGSINAGAELILHDVFGAIQFKEPGVFIAAGAGITPFIAIFRDLYKQNKLRGNTLIYTNKTSEDVIMDIELQKMLKTDYTKVFTRETVIGFMERRIDRNFLIENISNFGQHFYVCGPIDFVANISKHLLELGVTSDTLVVEE
;
A
#
# COMPACT_ATOMS: atom_id res chain seq x y z
N MET A 1 -22.36 6.13 12.50
CA MET A 1 -21.04 5.52 12.21
C MET A 1 -20.34 5.37 13.54
N ALA A 2 -19.82 4.19 13.85
CA ALA A 2 -19.03 4.04 15.06
C ALA A 2 -17.68 4.74 14.82
N SER A 3 -17.16 5.41 15.84
CA SER A 3 -15.83 6.01 15.78
C SER A 3 -15.04 5.62 17.02
N HIS A 4 -13.77 5.32 16.86
CA HIS A 4 -12.88 4.91 17.94
C HIS A 4 -11.73 5.90 18.05
N ILE A 5 -11.59 6.53 19.21
CA ILE A 5 -10.38 7.29 19.54
C ILE A 5 -9.31 6.29 19.94
N VAL A 6 -8.16 6.36 19.28
CA VAL A 6 -7.01 5.48 19.53
C VAL A 6 -5.75 6.29 19.78
N LYS A 7 -4.94 5.84 20.73
CA LYS A 7 -3.64 6.48 20.99
C LYS A 7 -2.58 5.97 20.01
N ILE A 8 -1.71 6.87 19.57
CA ILE A 8 -0.49 6.53 18.86
C ILE A 8 0.53 6.00 19.86
N ILE A 9 0.84 4.73 19.75
CA ILE A 9 1.82 4.03 20.58
C ILE A 9 3.23 4.39 20.11
N GLN A 10 3.46 4.36 18.79
CA GLN A 10 4.74 4.72 18.17
C GLN A 10 4.52 5.44 16.84
N SER A 11 5.46 6.30 16.49
CA SER A 11 5.50 6.94 15.18
C SER A 11 6.93 7.23 14.75
N PHE A 12 7.30 6.85 13.54
CA PHE A 12 8.66 7.05 13.00
C PHE A 12 8.63 7.10 11.48
N TYR A 13 9.62 7.76 10.88
CA TYR A 13 9.77 7.79 9.42
C TYR A 13 10.43 6.48 8.92
N ILE A 14 9.84 5.85 7.91
CA ILE A 14 10.40 4.66 7.23
C ILE A 14 11.23 5.09 6.01
N THR A 15 10.74 6.11 5.28
CA THR A 15 11.49 6.83 4.23
C THR A 15 11.54 8.31 4.61
N TYR A 16 12.15 9.15 3.77
CA TYR A 16 12.18 10.60 4.02
C TYR A 16 10.78 11.25 4.05
N ASP A 17 9.77 10.62 3.43
CA ASP A 17 8.40 11.14 3.35
C ASP A 17 7.30 10.16 3.73
N VAL A 18 7.61 8.94 4.19
CA VAL A 18 6.61 7.99 4.68
C VAL A 18 6.77 7.80 6.18
N LYS A 19 5.71 8.08 6.93
CA LYS A 19 5.67 7.95 8.38
C LYS A 19 4.81 6.74 8.76
N CYS A 20 5.38 5.86 9.58
CA CYS A 20 4.68 4.77 10.23
C CYS A 20 3.96 5.29 11.47
N PHE A 21 2.72 4.84 11.66
CA PHE A 21 1.94 5.02 12.87
C PHE A 21 1.53 3.65 13.39
N VAL A 22 1.96 3.32 14.61
CA VAL A 22 1.47 2.18 15.37
C VAL A 22 0.49 2.71 16.40
N VAL A 23 -0.76 2.27 16.34
CA VAL A 23 -1.85 2.76 17.19
C VAL A 23 -2.52 1.63 17.95
N GLU A 24 -3.22 1.97 19.01
CA GLU A 24 -4.07 1.02 19.74
C GLU A 24 -5.11 0.40 18.81
N LYS A 25 -5.38 -0.90 19.02
CA LYS A 25 -6.44 -1.60 18.31
C LYS A 25 -7.70 -1.61 19.19
N PRO A 26 -8.82 -1.01 18.75
CA PRO A 26 -10.06 -1.06 19.53
C PRO A 26 -10.58 -2.49 19.69
N GLU A 27 -11.31 -2.75 20.76
CA GLU A 27 -11.96 -4.05 20.97
C GLU A 27 -12.96 -4.32 19.84
N ASN A 28 -13.01 -5.58 19.37
CA ASN A 28 -13.87 -6.03 18.27
C ASN A 28 -13.67 -5.26 16.94
N TYR A 29 -12.55 -4.56 16.78
CA TYR A 29 -12.20 -3.90 15.53
C TYR A 29 -11.50 -4.88 14.59
N ASP A 30 -12.23 -5.34 13.57
CA ASP A 30 -11.79 -6.40 12.67
C ASP A 30 -11.65 -5.90 11.23
N PHE A 31 -10.69 -6.48 10.50
CA PHE A 31 -10.41 -6.18 9.11
C PHE A 31 -9.77 -7.40 8.43
N ILE A 32 -9.88 -7.47 7.11
CA ILE A 32 -9.08 -8.41 6.30
C ILE A 32 -7.90 -7.68 5.65
N PRO A 33 -6.76 -8.35 5.43
CA PRO A 33 -5.62 -7.75 4.74
C PRO A 33 -6.01 -7.08 3.42
N GLY A 34 -5.58 -5.84 3.24
CA GLY A 34 -5.90 -5.02 2.08
C GLY A 34 -7.07 -4.05 2.26
N GLN A 35 -7.82 -4.12 3.37
CA GLN A 35 -8.84 -3.12 3.72
C GLN A 35 -8.25 -1.85 4.35
N ALA A 36 -9.05 -0.80 4.35
CA ALA A 36 -8.75 0.50 4.90
C ALA A 36 -9.78 0.93 5.94
N THR A 37 -9.47 2.00 6.66
CA THR A 37 -10.42 2.77 7.45
C THR A 37 -10.23 4.23 7.14
N ASP A 38 -11.30 5.01 7.28
CA ASP A 38 -11.16 6.45 7.40
C ASP A 38 -10.49 6.77 8.73
N VAL A 39 -9.55 7.70 8.66
CA VAL A 39 -8.84 8.23 9.82
C VAL A 39 -8.91 9.75 9.78
N SER A 40 -9.13 10.34 10.95
CA SER A 40 -8.93 11.76 11.18
C SER A 40 -8.06 11.98 12.42
N ILE A 41 -7.67 13.23 12.66
CA ILE A 41 -6.77 13.58 13.76
C ILE A 41 -7.63 14.15 14.87
N ASN A 42 -7.48 13.65 16.11
CA ASN A 42 -8.23 14.15 17.25
C ASN A 42 -7.66 15.49 17.75
N LEU A 43 -7.83 16.56 16.96
CA LEU A 43 -7.40 17.91 17.23
C LEU A 43 -8.41 18.91 16.67
N PRO A 44 -8.64 20.07 17.33
CA PRO A 44 -9.55 21.10 16.87
C PRO A 44 -9.37 21.48 15.39
N GLY A 45 -10.42 21.29 14.60
CA GLY A 45 -10.47 21.60 13.17
C GLY A 45 -9.91 20.50 12.25
N TRP A 46 -9.65 19.31 12.79
CA TRP A 46 -9.17 18.13 12.06
C TRP A 46 -10.02 16.89 12.25
N GLU A 47 -10.96 16.90 13.20
CA GLU A 47 -11.76 15.75 13.59
C GLU A 47 -12.66 15.26 12.46
N ASP A 48 -13.18 16.18 11.63
CA ASP A 48 -14.05 15.86 10.48
C ASP A 48 -13.28 15.77 9.15
N LYS A 49 -11.94 15.81 9.17
CA LYS A 49 -11.11 15.71 7.96
C LYS A 49 -10.66 14.27 7.76
N LEU A 50 -11.58 13.45 7.25
CA LEU A 50 -11.35 12.03 7.03
C LEU A 50 -10.45 11.77 5.82
N ARG A 51 -9.53 10.83 5.94
CA ARG A 51 -8.81 10.23 4.81
C ARG A 51 -8.72 8.71 4.97
N PRO A 52 -8.88 7.95 3.88
CA PRO A 52 -8.69 6.51 3.90
C PRO A 52 -7.22 6.16 4.11
N PHE A 53 -6.93 5.24 5.02
CA PHE A 53 -5.62 4.59 5.11
C PHE A 53 -5.78 3.09 5.28
N THR A 54 -5.00 2.36 4.48
CA THR A 54 -4.97 0.90 4.48
C THR A 54 -4.15 0.39 5.64
N PHE A 55 -4.65 -0.67 6.29
CA PHE A 55 -3.88 -1.34 7.34
C PHE A 55 -2.64 -2.01 6.74
N THR A 56 -1.50 -1.83 7.39
CA THR A 56 -0.27 -2.57 7.07
C THR A 56 0.03 -3.67 8.09
N SER A 57 -0.62 -3.66 9.25
CA SER A 57 -0.51 -4.70 10.28
C SER A 57 -1.28 -5.98 9.92
N LEU A 58 -0.97 -7.07 10.63
CA LEU A 58 -1.76 -8.30 10.58
C LEU A 58 -2.99 -8.21 11.50
N LYS A 59 -4.08 -8.85 11.09
CA LYS A 59 -5.34 -8.91 11.84
C LYS A 59 -5.16 -9.38 13.30
N ASP A 60 -4.28 -10.33 13.56
CA ASP A 60 -4.11 -10.91 14.90
C ASP A 60 -3.12 -10.14 15.80
N GLN A 61 -2.55 -9.04 15.30
CA GLN A 61 -1.74 -8.15 16.12
C GLN A 61 -2.63 -7.33 17.07
N LYS A 62 -2.06 -7.00 18.24
CA LYS A 62 -2.72 -6.21 19.29
C LYS A 62 -2.72 -4.70 19.00
N TYR A 63 -2.23 -4.29 17.84
CA TYR A 63 -2.11 -2.91 17.39
C TYR A 63 -2.53 -2.81 15.92
N LEU A 64 -2.85 -1.61 15.49
CA LEU A 64 -3.01 -1.27 14.08
C LEU A 64 -1.77 -0.52 13.60
N GLU A 65 -1.41 -0.71 12.33
CA GLU A 65 -0.27 -0.03 11.70
C GLU A 65 -0.71 0.62 10.39
N PHE A 66 -0.24 1.85 10.18
CA PHE A 66 -0.42 2.60 8.94
C PHE A 66 0.92 3.16 8.48
N MET A 67 1.22 3.04 7.19
CA MET A 67 2.37 3.68 6.56
C MET A 67 1.87 4.79 5.64
N ILE A 68 2.02 6.04 6.07
CA ILE A 68 1.37 7.17 5.43
C ILE A 68 2.41 8.08 4.79
N LYS A 69 2.28 8.31 3.48
CA LYS A 69 3.09 9.30 2.77
C LYS A 69 2.64 10.72 3.15
N ILE A 70 3.61 11.55 3.52
CA ILE A 70 3.44 12.91 4.02
C ILE A 70 3.62 13.88 2.85
N TYR A 71 2.50 14.38 2.34
CA TYR A 71 2.46 15.43 1.32
C TYR A 71 2.55 16.80 1.99
N ARG A 72 3.63 17.56 1.71
CA ARG A 72 3.91 18.87 2.34
C ARG A 72 3.63 20.06 1.43
N ASP A 73 3.18 19.80 0.21
CA ASP A 73 2.87 20.77 -0.83
C ASP A 73 1.51 21.46 -0.64
N HIS A 74 0.68 20.95 0.27
CA HIS A 74 -0.61 21.56 0.63
C HIS A 74 -0.95 21.34 2.12
N ASP A 75 -1.85 22.17 2.66
CA ASP A 75 -2.34 22.05 4.04
C ASP A 75 -3.42 20.97 4.18
N GLY A 76 -3.01 19.71 3.99
CA GLY A 76 -3.88 18.52 4.09
C GLY A 76 -3.68 17.70 5.35
N VAL A 77 -4.52 16.66 5.50
CA VAL A 77 -4.47 15.70 6.64
C VAL A 77 -3.11 15.02 6.73
N THR A 78 -2.56 14.57 5.61
CA THR A 78 -1.23 13.94 5.55
C THR A 78 -0.12 14.90 5.96
N ASN A 79 -0.16 16.16 5.54
CA ASN A 79 0.79 17.18 6.00
C ASN A 79 0.73 17.32 7.53
N LYS A 80 -0.48 17.45 8.08
CA LYS A 80 -0.68 17.56 9.52
C LYS A 80 -0.17 16.33 10.27
N LEU A 81 -0.48 15.13 9.79
CA LEU A 81 0.03 13.85 10.31
C LEU A 81 1.56 13.82 10.40
N GLY A 82 2.28 14.50 9.48
CA GLY A 82 3.73 14.62 9.54
C GLY A 82 4.26 15.15 10.88
N SER A 83 3.49 16.04 11.53
CA SER A 83 3.79 16.64 12.84
C SER A 83 3.26 15.85 14.05
N ILE A 84 2.36 14.89 13.83
CA ILE A 84 1.73 14.10 14.90
C ILE A 84 2.67 12.98 15.34
N ASN A 85 2.88 12.81 16.64
CA ASN A 85 3.81 11.81 17.19
C ASN A 85 3.13 10.92 18.23
N ALA A 86 3.87 9.92 18.72
CA ALA A 86 3.45 9.06 19.83
C ALA A 86 2.89 9.87 21.01
N GLY A 87 1.83 9.35 21.62
CA GLY A 87 1.08 10.01 22.68
C GLY A 87 -0.14 10.80 22.21
N ALA A 88 -0.18 11.23 20.95
CA ALA A 88 -1.36 11.87 20.36
C ALA A 88 -2.44 10.83 19.97
N GLU A 89 -3.60 11.32 19.53
CA GLU A 89 -4.78 10.52 19.25
C GLU A 89 -5.25 10.67 17.80
N LEU A 90 -5.71 9.56 17.24
CA LEU A 90 -6.41 9.51 15.95
C LEU A 90 -7.84 9.03 16.18
N ILE A 91 -8.73 9.36 15.25
CA ILE A 91 -10.10 8.86 15.23
C ILE A 91 -10.19 7.88 14.07
N LEU A 92 -10.53 6.63 14.38
CA LEU A 92 -10.80 5.59 13.39
C LEU A 92 -12.30 5.46 13.19
N HIS A 93 -12.71 5.18 11.96
CA HIS A 93 -14.11 5.00 11.58
C HIS A 93 -14.36 3.55 11.14
N ASP A 94 -15.47 3.33 10.44
CA ASP A 94 -15.83 2.03 9.91
C ASP A 94 -14.79 1.55 8.89
N VAL A 95 -14.48 0.25 8.93
CA VAL A 95 -13.57 -0.40 7.97
C VAL A 95 -14.28 -0.56 6.62
N PHE A 96 -13.59 -0.20 5.54
CA PHE A 96 -14.09 -0.30 4.16
C PHE A 96 -12.96 -0.59 3.17
N GLY A 97 -13.29 -0.59 1.88
CA GLY A 97 -12.32 -0.81 0.81
C GLY A 97 -11.76 -2.24 0.86
N ALA A 98 -10.75 -2.60 0.06
CA ALA A 98 -10.12 -1.90 -1.06
C ALA A 98 -9.62 -2.99 -2.04
N ILE A 99 -8.43 -3.54 -1.77
CA ILE A 99 -7.90 -4.72 -2.45
C ILE A 99 -8.20 -5.97 -1.62
N GLN A 100 -9.01 -6.88 -2.17
CA GLN A 100 -9.17 -8.22 -1.59
C GLN A 100 -8.36 -9.24 -2.38
N PHE A 101 -7.45 -9.93 -1.69
CA PHE A 101 -6.77 -11.09 -2.24
C PHE A 101 -7.78 -12.21 -2.56
N LYS A 102 -7.81 -12.65 -3.81
CA LYS A 102 -8.68 -13.74 -4.28
C LYS A 102 -7.89 -15.01 -4.52
N GLU A 103 -6.87 -14.92 -5.37
CA GLU A 103 -6.02 -16.03 -5.80
C GLU A 103 -4.60 -15.53 -6.11
N PRO A 104 -3.60 -16.43 -6.18
CA PRO A 104 -2.24 -16.05 -6.57
C PRO A 104 -2.19 -15.30 -7.90
N GLY A 105 -1.32 -14.29 -7.98
CA GLY A 105 -1.22 -13.46 -9.18
C GLY A 105 -0.14 -12.39 -9.12
N VAL A 106 -0.22 -11.44 -10.04
CA VAL A 106 0.76 -10.35 -10.19
C VAL A 106 0.24 -9.09 -9.50
N PHE A 107 1.02 -8.59 -8.54
CA PHE A 107 0.78 -7.33 -7.86
C PHE A 107 1.59 -6.24 -8.53
N ILE A 108 0.96 -5.12 -8.87
CA ILE A 108 1.59 -3.98 -9.53
C ILE A 108 1.31 -2.73 -8.69
N ALA A 109 2.34 -2.23 -8.01
CA ALA A 109 2.23 -1.10 -7.08
C ALA A 109 3.02 0.12 -7.57
N ALA A 110 2.54 1.31 -7.23
CA ALA A 110 3.30 2.55 -7.36
C ALA A 110 3.29 3.37 -6.06
N GLY A 111 4.48 3.72 -5.55
CA GLY A 111 4.64 4.50 -4.32
C GLY A 111 3.83 3.95 -3.14
N ALA A 112 3.03 4.79 -2.48
CA ALA A 112 2.21 4.39 -1.33
C ALA A 112 1.12 3.34 -1.63
N GLY A 113 0.84 3.06 -2.91
CA GLY A 113 -0.07 1.98 -3.32
C GLY A 113 0.40 0.57 -2.93
N ILE A 114 1.63 0.43 -2.44
CA ILE A 114 2.12 -0.84 -1.86
C ILE A 114 1.43 -1.20 -0.53
N THR A 115 0.86 -0.23 0.19
CA THR A 115 0.34 -0.40 1.56
C THR A 115 -0.71 -1.52 1.70
N PRO A 116 -1.74 -1.66 0.84
CA PRO A 116 -2.62 -2.83 0.86
C PRO A 116 -1.88 -4.15 0.71
N PHE A 117 -0.87 -4.17 -0.16
CA PHE A 117 -0.15 -5.39 -0.49
C PHE A 117 0.79 -5.84 0.65
N ILE A 118 1.28 -4.90 1.48
CA ILE A 118 2.10 -5.25 2.66
C ILE A 118 1.32 -6.17 3.60
N ALA A 119 0.09 -5.82 3.97
CA ALA A 119 -0.72 -6.65 4.84
C ALA A 119 -1.04 -8.01 4.18
N ILE A 120 -1.37 -8.01 2.88
CA ILE A 120 -1.65 -9.25 2.12
C ILE A 120 -0.42 -10.16 2.09
N PHE A 121 0.76 -9.65 1.76
CA PHE A 121 1.98 -10.45 1.69
C PHE A 121 2.42 -10.93 3.08
N ARG A 122 2.31 -10.11 4.13
CA ARG A 122 2.59 -10.54 5.50
C ARG A 122 1.69 -11.72 5.89
N ASP A 123 0.40 -11.65 5.55
CA ASP A 123 -0.57 -12.70 5.87
C ASP A 123 -0.28 -13.99 5.09
N LEU A 124 -0.08 -13.89 3.78
CA LEU A 124 0.29 -15.02 2.93
C LEU A 124 1.62 -15.66 3.35
N TYR A 125 2.62 -14.84 3.70
CA TYR A 125 3.92 -15.31 4.17
C TYR A 125 3.80 -16.09 5.49
N LYS A 126 3.05 -15.56 6.46
CA LYS A 126 2.77 -16.23 7.73
C LYS A 126 2.05 -17.57 7.54
N GLN A 127 1.15 -17.65 6.55
CA GLN A 127 0.41 -18.87 6.22
C GLN A 127 1.17 -19.83 5.29
N ASN A 128 2.40 -19.52 4.87
CA ASN A 128 3.16 -20.26 3.84
C ASN A 128 2.42 -20.39 2.48
N LYS A 129 1.65 -19.36 2.10
CA LYS A 129 0.84 -19.28 0.87
C LYS A 129 1.34 -18.24 -0.14
N LEU A 130 2.57 -17.76 0.00
CA LEU A 130 3.12 -16.73 -0.88
C LEU A 130 3.41 -17.24 -2.31
N ARG A 131 3.58 -18.55 -2.49
CA ARG A 131 3.93 -19.15 -3.79
C ARG A 131 2.90 -18.78 -4.87
N GLY A 132 3.40 -18.39 -6.04
CA GLY A 132 2.58 -18.00 -7.18
C GLY A 132 2.21 -16.51 -7.21
N ASN A 133 2.67 -15.73 -6.23
CA ASN A 133 2.51 -14.29 -6.23
C ASN A 133 3.82 -13.60 -6.63
N THR A 134 3.72 -12.58 -7.47
CA THR A 134 4.84 -11.71 -7.82
C THR A 134 4.50 -10.25 -7.56
N LEU A 135 5.51 -9.42 -7.33
CA LEU A 135 5.37 -7.98 -7.16
C LEU A 135 6.22 -7.23 -8.18
N ILE A 136 5.59 -6.35 -8.94
CA ILE A 136 6.23 -5.31 -9.74
C ILE A 136 5.96 -3.99 -9.02
N TYR A 137 7.00 -3.37 -8.46
CA TYR A 137 6.87 -2.16 -7.65
C TYR A 137 7.65 -1.00 -8.24
N THR A 138 6.95 0.09 -8.57
CA THR A 138 7.57 1.28 -9.13
C THR A 138 7.63 2.47 -8.16
N ASN A 139 8.80 3.12 -8.17
CA ASN A 139 9.14 4.27 -7.34
C ASN A 139 9.93 5.30 -8.16
N LYS A 140 10.18 6.50 -7.62
CA LYS A 140 11.06 7.47 -8.31
C LYS A 140 12.51 7.00 -8.17
N THR A 141 12.95 6.75 -6.96
CA THR A 141 14.27 6.22 -6.62
C THR A 141 14.16 5.06 -5.62
N SER A 142 15.29 4.41 -5.38
CA SER A 142 15.47 3.39 -4.35
C SER A 142 15.17 3.90 -2.93
N GLU A 143 15.34 5.20 -2.67
CA GLU A 143 15.05 5.83 -1.37
C GLU A 143 13.54 5.96 -1.07
N ASP A 144 12.69 5.85 -2.09
CA ASP A 144 11.23 5.89 -1.92
C ASP A 144 10.62 4.51 -1.60
N VAL A 145 11.42 3.43 -1.61
CA VAL A 145 10.90 2.07 -1.52
C VAL A 145 10.49 1.75 -0.08
N ILE A 146 9.18 1.76 0.15
CA ILE A 146 8.58 1.35 1.43
C ILE A 146 8.81 -0.15 1.64
N MET A 147 9.42 -0.50 2.78
CA MET A 147 9.65 -1.89 3.24
C MET A 147 10.47 -2.79 2.29
N ASP A 148 11.47 -2.24 1.57
CA ASP A 148 12.28 -3.00 0.59
C ASP A 148 12.86 -4.30 1.15
N ILE A 149 13.49 -4.23 2.33
CA ILE A 149 14.14 -5.39 2.98
C ILE A 149 13.12 -6.49 3.31
N GLU A 150 11.93 -6.10 3.79
CA GLU A 150 10.88 -7.06 4.15
C GLU A 150 10.31 -7.73 2.90
N LEU A 151 9.98 -6.94 1.87
CA LEU A 151 9.46 -7.43 0.60
C LEU A 151 10.48 -8.35 -0.09
N GLN A 152 11.76 -7.97 -0.13
CA GLN A 152 12.83 -8.78 -0.69
C GLN A 152 13.00 -10.11 0.06
N LYS A 153 12.86 -10.11 1.39
CA LYS A 153 12.93 -11.33 2.19
C LYS A 153 11.77 -12.29 1.88
N MET A 154 10.55 -11.77 1.73
CA MET A 154 9.36 -12.57 1.48
C MET A 154 9.33 -13.12 0.05
N LEU A 155 9.50 -12.25 -0.95
CA LEU A 155 9.26 -12.55 -2.37
C LEU A 155 10.52 -12.96 -3.13
N LYS A 156 11.72 -12.62 -2.65
CA LYS A 156 13.00 -13.02 -3.26
C LYS A 156 13.09 -12.64 -4.74
N THR A 157 13.07 -13.63 -5.64
CA THR A 157 13.13 -13.44 -7.10
C THR A 157 11.80 -12.99 -7.70
N ASP A 158 10.70 -13.15 -6.96
CA ASP A 158 9.35 -12.75 -7.37
C ASP A 158 9.07 -11.26 -7.08
N TYR A 159 10.12 -10.47 -6.79
CA TYR A 159 10.05 -9.04 -6.52
C TYR A 159 10.89 -8.25 -7.52
N THR A 160 10.20 -7.52 -8.40
CA THR A 160 10.78 -6.67 -9.44
C THR A 160 10.64 -5.20 -9.06
N LYS A 161 11.77 -4.49 -8.99
CA LYS A 161 11.82 -3.06 -8.70
C LYS A 161 12.00 -2.24 -9.97
N VAL A 162 11.23 -1.18 -10.11
CA VAL A 162 11.25 -0.30 -11.29
C VAL A 162 11.40 1.16 -10.84
N PHE A 163 12.51 1.79 -11.19
CA PHE A 163 12.76 3.19 -10.82
C PHE A 163 12.63 4.12 -12.03
N THR A 164 11.90 5.21 -11.84
CA THR A 164 11.58 6.17 -12.91
C THR A 164 12.52 7.38 -12.96
N ARG A 165 13.35 7.58 -11.93
CA ARG A 165 14.28 8.73 -11.78
C ARG A 165 15.60 8.35 -11.09
N GLU A 166 15.96 7.06 -11.11
CA GLU A 166 17.21 6.58 -10.51
C GLU A 166 18.36 6.76 -11.49
N THR A 167 19.25 7.70 -11.18
CA THR A 167 20.44 7.99 -11.98
C THR A 167 21.66 7.26 -11.43
N VAL A 168 21.59 5.92 -11.37
CA VAL A 168 22.70 5.06 -10.94
C VAL A 168 23.08 4.10 -12.07
N ILE A 169 24.39 3.88 -12.24
CA ILE A 169 24.93 2.95 -13.25
C ILE A 169 24.33 1.56 -13.03
N GLY A 170 23.66 1.03 -14.05
CA GLY A 170 23.00 -0.28 -14.02
C GLY A 170 21.48 -0.23 -13.83
N PHE A 171 20.91 0.93 -13.49
CA PHE A 171 19.46 1.17 -13.55
C PHE A 171 19.13 2.01 -14.78
N MET A 172 18.25 1.49 -15.63
CA MET A 172 17.64 2.30 -16.70
C MET A 172 16.36 2.91 -16.14
N GLU A 173 16.19 4.22 -16.32
CA GLU A 173 14.90 4.87 -16.10
C GLU A 173 13.85 4.15 -16.93
N ARG A 174 12.95 3.44 -16.26
CA ARG A 174 11.98 2.60 -16.94
C ARG A 174 10.62 2.85 -16.33
N ARG A 175 9.63 3.09 -17.19
CA ARG A 175 8.23 3.13 -16.79
C ARG A 175 7.60 1.76 -17.08
N ILE A 176 6.59 1.40 -16.30
CA ILE A 176 5.79 0.21 -16.58
C ILE A 176 4.84 0.57 -17.72
N ASP A 177 5.22 0.20 -18.94
CA ASP A 177 4.40 0.33 -20.14
C ASP A 177 3.97 -1.04 -20.67
N ARG A 178 3.23 -1.06 -21.78
CA ARG A 178 2.75 -2.31 -22.39
C ARG A 178 3.90 -3.29 -22.72
N ASN A 179 5.02 -2.79 -23.23
CA ASN A 179 6.17 -3.64 -23.59
C ASN A 179 6.83 -4.23 -22.35
N PHE A 180 6.99 -3.43 -21.30
CA PHE A 180 7.43 -3.92 -19.99
C PHE A 180 6.57 -5.08 -19.51
N LEU A 181 5.24 -4.94 -19.57
CA LEU A 181 4.33 -6.00 -19.11
C LEU A 181 4.52 -7.28 -19.93
N ILE A 182 4.62 -7.19 -21.27
CA ILE A 182 4.87 -8.35 -22.14
C ILE A 182 6.20 -9.03 -21.82
N GLU A 183 7.25 -8.26 -21.56
CA GLU A 183 8.58 -8.80 -21.27
C GLU A 183 8.65 -9.50 -19.91
N ASN A 184 7.88 -9.05 -18.93
CA ASN A 184 7.99 -9.49 -17.54
C ASN A 184 6.86 -10.44 -17.10
N ILE A 185 5.77 -10.55 -17.86
CA ILE A 185 4.61 -11.37 -17.52
C ILE A 185 4.36 -12.36 -18.65
N SER A 186 4.47 -13.65 -18.32
CA SER A 186 4.29 -14.75 -19.28
C SER A 186 2.85 -15.24 -19.41
N ASN A 187 1.99 -14.94 -18.43
CA ASN A 187 0.59 -15.38 -18.40
C ASN A 187 -0.34 -14.23 -17.99
N PHE A 188 -1.26 -13.86 -18.88
CA PHE A 188 -2.28 -12.83 -18.61
C PHE A 188 -3.64 -13.41 -18.19
N GLY A 189 -3.77 -14.75 -18.12
CA GLY A 189 -4.98 -15.43 -17.63
C GLY A 189 -5.03 -15.64 -16.11
N GLN A 190 -4.16 -14.95 -15.35
CA GLN A 190 -4.08 -15.01 -13.89
C GLN A 190 -4.66 -13.74 -13.24
N HIS A 191 -4.69 -13.67 -11.92
CA HIS A 191 -5.13 -12.48 -11.21
C HIS A 191 -4.09 -11.35 -11.25
N PHE A 192 -4.58 -10.13 -11.34
CA PHE A 192 -3.79 -8.91 -11.26
C PHE A 192 -4.36 -8.00 -10.17
N TYR A 193 -3.47 -7.46 -9.35
CA TYR A 193 -3.80 -6.51 -8.29
C TYR A 193 -3.03 -5.22 -8.55
N VAL A 194 -3.72 -4.11 -8.79
CA VAL A 194 -3.08 -2.83 -9.16
C VAL A 194 -3.46 -1.75 -8.16
N CYS A 195 -2.47 -1.08 -7.57
CA CYS A 195 -2.72 0.02 -6.63
C CYS A 195 -1.64 1.10 -6.73
N GLY A 196 -2.05 2.37 -6.71
CA GLY A 196 -1.16 3.51 -6.86
C GLY A 196 -1.93 4.76 -7.29
N PRO A 197 -1.24 5.83 -7.73
CA PRO A 197 -1.90 7.03 -8.21
C PRO A 197 -2.89 6.76 -9.34
N ILE A 198 -3.98 7.54 -9.41
CA ILE A 198 -5.08 7.34 -10.36
C ILE A 198 -4.63 7.15 -11.82
N ASP A 199 -3.72 7.98 -12.32
CA ASP A 199 -3.20 7.88 -13.69
C ASP A 199 -2.40 6.59 -13.92
N PHE A 200 -1.70 6.11 -12.89
CA PHE A 200 -0.96 4.87 -12.94
C PHE A 200 -1.91 3.67 -13.01
N VAL A 201 -2.90 3.61 -12.12
CA VAL A 201 -3.90 2.53 -12.08
C VAL A 201 -4.66 2.47 -13.40
N ALA A 202 -5.12 3.62 -13.91
CA ALA A 202 -5.82 3.70 -15.19
C ALA A 202 -4.96 3.21 -16.37
N ASN A 203 -3.70 3.63 -16.43
CA ASN A 203 -2.79 3.26 -17.51
C ASN A 203 -2.45 1.75 -17.50
N ILE A 204 -2.09 1.21 -16.34
CA ILE A 204 -1.77 -0.22 -16.19
C ILE A 204 -3.00 -1.08 -16.46
N SER A 205 -4.16 -0.71 -15.92
CA SER A 205 -5.41 -1.42 -16.15
C SER A 205 -5.75 -1.48 -17.63
N LYS A 206 -5.63 -0.35 -18.34
CA LYS A 206 -5.83 -0.30 -19.80
C LYS A 206 -4.90 -1.29 -20.53
N HIS A 207 -3.60 -1.27 -20.24
CA HIS A 207 -2.66 -2.18 -20.89
C HIS A 207 -2.96 -3.64 -20.57
N LEU A 208 -3.32 -3.98 -19.33
CA LEU A 208 -3.68 -5.35 -18.94
C LEU A 208 -4.92 -5.84 -19.69
N LEU A 209 -5.97 -5.01 -19.80
CA LEU A 209 -7.17 -5.34 -20.56
C LEU A 209 -6.86 -5.56 -22.05
N GLU A 210 -6.03 -4.70 -22.65
CA GLU A 210 -5.56 -4.87 -24.04
C GLU A 210 -4.69 -6.12 -24.26
N LEU A 211 -4.08 -6.64 -23.19
CA LEU A 211 -3.29 -7.88 -23.19
C LEU A 211 -4.13 -9.12 -22.85
N GLY A 212 -5.45 -8.98 -22.71
CA GLY A 212 -6.39 -10.08 -22.53
C GLY A 212 -6.72 -10.43 -21.08
N VAL A 213 -6.28 -9.62 -20.10
CA VAL A 213 -6.76 -9.73 -18.72
C VAL A 213 -8.24 -9.37 -18.69
N THR A 214 -9.04 -10.13 -17.95
CA THR A 214 -10.48 -9.86 -17.80
C THR A 214 -10.74 -8.97 -16.58
N SER A 215 -11.88 -8.27 -16.57
CA SER A 215 -12.32 -7.47 -15.42
C SER A 215 -12.44 -8.29 -14.14
N ASP A 216 -12.84 -9.57 -14.24
CA ASP A 216 -13.07 -10.43 -13.09
C ASP A 216 -11.75 -10.82 -12.38
N THR A 217 -10.68 -10.87 -13.16
CA THR A 217 -9.31 -11.18 -12.72
C THR A 217 -8.49 -9.94 -12.38
N LEU A 218 -8.99 -8.74 -12.69
CA LEU A 218 -8.32 -7.46 -12.43
C LEU A 218 -8.94 -6.77 -11.20
N VAL A 219 -8.17 -6.68 -10.11
CA VAL A 219 -8.54 -6.03 -8.86
C VAL A 219 -7.76 -4.73 -8.75
N VAL A 220 -8.46 -3.60 -8.59
CA VAL A 220 -7.86 -2.26 -8.59
C VAL A 220 -8.32 -1.44 -7.40
N GLU A 221 -7.45 -0.57 -6.90
CA GLU A 221 -7.76 0.47 -5.91
C GLU A 221 -6.97 1.74 -6.25
N GLU A 222 -7.64 2.89 -6.14
CA GLU A 222 -7.11 4.24 -6.40
C GLU A 222 -6.67 4.98 -5.13
#